data_AF-A0A850SAX8-F1
#
_entry.id   AF-A0A850SAX8-F1
#
_cell.length_a   1.000
_cell.length_b   1.000
_cell.length_c   1.000
_cell.angle_alpha   90.00
_cell.angle_beta   90.00
_cell.angle_gamma   90.00
#
_symmetry.space_group_name_H-M   'P 1'
#
loop_
_entity.id
_entity.type
_entity.pdbx_description
1 polymer ?
#
loop_
_entity_poly.entity_id
_entity_poly.type
_entity_poly.pdbx_seq_one_letter_code
_entity_poly.pdbx_strand_id
1 'polypeptide(L)' 'MRPGEEDTQTPHDSDELYYVVEGSGFLEAGSERRAVKKGSVVFVPARMPHHFYGNKELLVVLYMFAE' A
#
# COMPACT_ATOMS: atom_id res chain seq x y z
N MET A 1 6.06 4.34 -6.22
CA MET A 1 6.45 5.36 -5.23
C MET A 1 7.97 5.45 -5.11
N ARG A 2 8.57 6.62 -5.36
CA ARG A 2 9.99 6.90 -5.12
C ARG A 2 10.24 7.23 -3.64
N PRO A 3 11.48 7.12 -3.14
CA PRO A 3 11.78 7.51 -1.76
C PRO A 3 11.43 8.98 -1.50
N GLY A 4 10.67 9.24 -0.44
CA GLY A 4 10.24 10.59 -0.05
C GLY A 4 9.02 11.13 -0.81
N GLU A 5 8.46 10.36 -1.74
CA GLU A 5 7.15 10.65 -2.32
C GLU A 5 6.05 10.36 -1.29
N GLU A 6 5.08 11.25 -1.18
CA GLU A 6 3.90 11.06 -0.34
C GLU A 6 2.85 10.26 -1.13
N ASP A 7 2.31 9.22 -0.51
CA ASP A 7 1.15 8.51 -1.05
C ASP A 7 -0.11 9.34 -0.77
N THR A 8 -0.74 9.83 -1.84
CA THR A 8 -1.88 10.75 -1.77
C THR A 8 -3.24 10.05 -1.83
N GLN A 9 -3.26 8.72 -1.69
CA GLN A 9 -4.50 7.96 -1.65
C GLN A 9 -5.39 8.39 -0.48
N THR A 10 -6.69 8.43 -0.75
CA THR A 10 -7.73 8.74 0.22
C THR A 10 -8.68 7.55 0.37
N PRO A 11 -9.39 7.42 1.50
CA PRO A 11 -10.38 6.36 1.66
C PRO A 11 -11.43 6.38 0.52
N HIS A 12 -11.74 5.20 -0.03
CA HIS A 12 -12.68 5.03 -1.14
C HIS A 12 -13.61 3.83 -0.94
N ASP A 13 -14.66 3.71 -1.77
CA ASP A 13 -15.73 2.73 -1.58
C ASP A 13 -15.42 1.30 -2.07
N SER A 14 -14.30 1.07 -2.76
CA SER A 14 -13.87 -0.27 -3.19
C SER A 14 -12.93 -0.93 -2.19
N ASP A 15 -13.03 -2.26 -2.06
CA ASP A 15 -11.96 -3.06 -1.47
C ASP A 15 -10.73 -3.01 -2.38
N GLU A 16 -9.53 -3.15 -1.81
CA GLU A 16 -8.29 -3.10 -2.57
C GLU A 16 -7.31 -4.20 -2.19
N LEU A 17 -6.73 -4.84 -3.20
CA LEU A 17 -5.66 -5.82 -3.03
C LEU A 17 -4.35 -5.27 -3.61
N TYR A 18 -3.34 -5.14 -2.76
CA TYR A 18 -1.99 -4.76 -3.13
C TYR A 18 -1.08 -5.99 -3.25
N TYR A 19 -0.28 -6.02 -4.31
CA TYR A 19 0.84 -6.94 -4.48
C TYR A 19 2.12 -6.15 -4.72
N VAL A 20 3.12 -6.31 -3.85
CA VAL A 20 4.42 -5.64 -4.01
C VAL A 20 5.26 -6.37 -5.04
N VAL A 21 5.42 -5.76 -6.20
CA VAL A 21 6.20 -6.28 -7.34
C VAL A 21 7.70 -6.11 -7.09
N GLU A 22 8.10 -4.97 -6.53
CA GLU A 22 9.49 -4.61 -6.27
C GLU A 22 9.62 -3.64 -5.10
N GLY A 23 10.77 -3.68 -4.41
CA GLY A 23 11.11 -2.80 -3.30
C GLY A 23 10.57 -3.27 -1.96
N SER A 24 10.67 -2.38 -0.98
CA SER A 24 10.23 -2.59 0.40
C SER A 24 9.84 -1.28 1.07
N GLY A 25 9.02 -1.37 2.12
CA GLY A 25 8.52 -0.23 2.87
C GLY A 25 7.48 -0.66 3.90
N PHE A 26 6.56 0.25 4.19
CA PHE A 26 5.44 0.01 5.11
C PHE A 26 4.13 0.43 4.46
N LEU A 27 3.06 -0.27 4.82
CA LEU A 27 1.68 0.13 4.57
C LEU A 27 1.02 0.34 5.92
N GLU A 28 0.57 1.56 6.20
CA GLU A 28 -0.35 1.80 7.31
C GLU A 28 -1.77 1.59 6.78
N ALA A 29 -2.57 0.76 7.46
CA ALA A 29 -3.97 0.51 7.14
C ALA A 29 -4.78 0.50 8.44
N GLY A 30 -5.64 1.49 8.62
CA GLY A 30 -6.29 1.75 9.91
C GLY A 30 -5.26 1.99 11.01
N SER A 31 -5.29 1.18 12.07
CA SER A 31 -4.32 1.25 13.19
C SER A 31 -3.10 0.34 13.02
N GLU A 32 -3.04 -0.45 11.94
CA GLU A 32 -1.97 -1.42 11.73
C GLU A 32 -0.89 -0.87 10.82
N ARG A 33 0.37 -1.13 11.20
CA ARG A 33 1.55 -0.87 10.37
C ARG A 33 2.12 -2.19 9.90
N ARG A 34 2.11 -2.42 8.60
CA ARG A 34 2.56 -3.67 7.98
C ARG A 34 3.84 -3.43 7.22
N ALA A 35 4.90 -4.16 7.56
CA ALA A 35 6.11 -4.19 6.74
C ALA A 35 5.81 -4.94 5.45
N VAL A 36 6.14 -4.34 4.31
CA VAL A 36 5.94 -4.94 2.99
C VAL A 36 7.26 -5.04 2.24
N LYS A 37 7.39 -6.08 1.44
CA LYS A 37 8.54 -6.33 0.57
C LYS A 37 8.05 -7.06 -0.68
N LYS A 38 8.93 -7.20 -1.69
CA LYS A 38 8.64 -8.03 -2.86
C LYS A 38 7.95 -9.35 -2.50
N GLY A 39 6.79 -9.59 -3.11
CA GLY A 39 5.95 -10.75 -2.86
C GLY A 39 4.90 -10.59 -1.75
N SER A 40 4.93 -9.50 -0.97
CA SER A 40 3.87 -9.19 0.01
C SER A 40 2.54 -8.96 -0.70
N VAL A 41 1.48 -9.52 -0.12
CA VAL A 41 0.09 -9.28 -0.51
C VAL A 41 -0.62 -8.63 0.67
N VAL A 42 -1.34 -7.53 0.44
CA VAL A 42 -2.14 -6.87 1.46
C VAL A 42 -3.54 -6.60 0.94
N PHE A 43 -4.55 -7.04 1.69
CA PHE A 43 -5.94 -6.68 1.47
C PHE A 43 -6.31 -5.51 2.38
N VAL A 44 -6.98 -4.51 1.82
CA VAL A 44 -7.50 -3.33 2.50
C VAL A 44 -9.00 -3.23 2.21
N PRO A 45 -9.86 -3.30 3.25
CA PRO A 45 -11.30 -3.12 3.08
C PRO A 45 -11.67 -1.71 2.61
N ALA A 46 -12.80 -1.59 1.92
CA ALA A 46 -13.41 -0.34 1.55
C ALA A 46 -13.49 0.63 2.74
N ARG A 47 -13.22 1.90 2.45
CA ARG A 47 -13.23 3.04 3.37
C ARG A 47 -12.18 2.99 4.48
N MET A 48 -11.32 1.98 4.52
CA MET A 48 -10.19 1.96 5.46
C MET A 48 -9.12 2.96 4.99
N PRO A 49 -8.73 3.95 5.81
CA PRO A 49 -7.59 4.80 5.49
C PRO A 49 -6.33 3.98 5.37
N HIS A 50 -5.59 4.18 4.28
CA HIS A 50 -4.34 3.47 4.04
C HIS A 50 -3.38 4.32 3.21
N HIS A 51 -2.09 4.15 3.44
CA HIS A 51 -1.03 4.80 2.66
C HIS A 51 0.30 4.05 2.78
N PHE A 52 1.08 4.03 1.71
CA PHE A 52 2.46 3.54 1.73
C PHE A 52 3.44 4.60 2.24
N TYR A 53 4.48 4.17 2.95
CA TYR A 53 5.54 5.06 3.42
C TYR A 53 6.86 4.33 3.68
N GLY A 54 7.92 5.12 3.89
CA GLY A 54 9.18 4.64 4.48
C GLY A 54 10.09 3.83 3.55
N ASN A 55 9.76 3.71 2.26
CA ASN A 55 10.64 3.07 1.27
C ASN A 55 11.97 3.83 1.10
N LYS A 56 13.06 3.08 0.99
CA LYS A 56 14.41 3.62 0.73
C LYS A 56 14.86 3.46 -0.73
N GLU A 57 14.13 2.65 -1.48
CA GLU A 57 14.30 2.37 -2.89
C GLU A 57 12.96 2.50 -3.62
N LEU A 58 12.92 2.33 -4.94
CA LEU A 58 11.68 2.38 -5.69
C LEU A 58 10.72 1.27 -5.20
N LEU A 59 9.53 1.68 -4.77
CA LEU A 59 8.45 0.75 -4.42
C LEU A 59 7.49 0.67 -5.60
N VAL A 60 7.34 -0.54 -6.16
CA VAL A 60 6.42 -0.83 -7.26
C VAL A 60 5.35 -1.78 -6.75
N VAL A 61 4.09 -1.35 -6.85
CA VAL A 61 2.94 -2.09 -6.33
C VAL A 61 1.92 -2.23 -7.45
N LEU A 62 1.39 -3.44 -7.62
CA LEU A 62 0.19 -3.69 -8.40
C LEU A 62 -1.00 -3.62 -7.44
N TYR A 63 -2.04 -2.88 -7.80
CA TYR A 63 -3.27 -2.80 -7.04
C TYR A 63 -4.47 -3.20 -7.90
N MET A 64 -5.49 -3.75 -7.25
CA MET A 64 -6.75 -4.17 -7.88
C MET A 64 -7.89 -3.78 -6.96
N PHE A 65 -8.90 -3.10 -7.52
CA PHE A 65 -10.15 -2.84 -6.82
C PHE A 65 -11.11 -4.01 -6.98
N ALA A 66 -11.80 -4.36 -5.90
CA ALA A 66 -12.94 -5.27 -5.90
C ALA A 66 -14.20 -4.52 -5.44
N GLU A 67 -15.34 -4.86 -6.06
CA GLU A 67 -16.67 -4.32 -5.78
C GLU A 67 -17.49 -5.24 -4.87
#